data_AF-A0A7Y9FQ04-F1
#
_entry.id   AF-A0A7Y9FQ04-F1
#
_cell.length_a   1.000
_cell.length_b   1.000
_cell.length_c   1.000
_cell.angle_alpha   90.00
_cell.angle_beta   90.00
_cell.angle_gamma   90.00
#
_symmetry.space_group_name_H-M   'P 1'
#
loop_
_entity.id
_entity.type
_entity.pdbx_description
1 polymer ?
#
loop_
_entity_poly.entity_id
_entity_poly.type
_entity_poly.pdbx_seq_one_letter_code
_entity_poly.pdbx_strand_id
1 'polypeptide(L)' 'MPIDLPKPIADFVAANARLDLDGMVKPFTPDAVIVDNGKRFEGHASARPVRA' A
#
# COMPACT_ATOMS: atom_id res chain seq x y z
N MET A 1 13.89 -19.22 0.54
CA MET A 1 14.72 -18.26 -0.21
C MET A 1 14.16 -16.87 0.07
N PRO A 2 14.88 -15.96 0.75
CA PRO A 2 14.46 -14.57 0.82
C PRO A 2 14.48 -14.00 -0.61
N ILE A 3 13.42 -13.30 -1.00
CA ILE A 3 13.37 -12.56 -2.25
C ILE A 3 13.94 -11.19 -1.94
N ASP A 4 15.01 -10.80 -2.65
CA ASP A 4 15.54 -9.45 -2.53
C ASP A 4 14.66 -8.51 -3.35
N LEU A 5 13.76 -7.81 -2.66
CA LEU A 5 12.78 -6.94 -3.28
C LEU A 5 13.34 -5.51 -3.41
N PRO A 6 13.03 -4.80 -4.51
CA PRO A 6 13.26 -3.36 -4.58
C PRO A 6 12.68 -2.65 -3.36
N LYS A 7 13.41 -1.67 -2.83
CA LYS A 7 13.09 -1.01 -1.56
C LYS A 7 11.61 -0.59 -1.41
N PRO A 8 10.94 0.05 -2.39
CA PRO A 8 9.54 0.43 -2.25
C PRO A 8 8.59 -0.76 -2.05
N ILE A 9 8.88 -1.91 -2.67
CA ILE A 9 8.08 -3.13 -2.55
C ILE A 9 8.35 -3.79 -1.19
N ALA A 10 9.61 -3.86 -0.76
CA ALA A 10 9.98 -4.38 0.55
C ALA A 10 9.30 -3.57 1.69
N ASP A 11 9.33 -2.24 1.57
CA ASP A 11 8.70 -1.33 2.54
C ASP A 11 7.18 -1.54 2.59
N PHE A 12 6.51 -1.69 1.43
CA PHE A 12 5.07 -2.00 1.36
C PHE A 12 4.75 -3.36 2.01
N VAL A 13 5.48 -4.42 1.66
CA VAL A 13 5.25 -5.78 2.19
C VAL A 13 5.43 -5.79 3.72
N ALA A 14 6.46 -5.11 4.22
CA ALA A 14 6.70 -5.00 5.65
C ALA A 14 5.59 -4.24 6.39
N ALA A 15 5.05 -3.17 5.80
CA ALA A 15 3.91 -2.44 6.35
C ALA A 15 2.61 -3.27 6.31
N ASN A 16 2.34 -3.96 5.21
CA ASN A 16 1.18 -4.84 5.06
C ASN A 16 1.19 -5.99 6.08
N ALA A 17 2.36 -6.58 6.35
CA ALA A 17 2.52 -7.63 7.38
C ALA A 17 2.15 -7.14 8.80
N ARG A 18 2.18 -5.82 9.04
CA ARG A 18 1.82 -5.18 10.32
C ARG A 18 0.44 -4.52 10.30
N LEU A 19 -0.28 -4.55 9.16
CA LEU A 19 -1.49 -3.78 8.92
C LEU A 19 -1.30 -2.26 9.18
N ASP A 20 -0.09 -1.76 8.90
CA ASP A 20 0.29 -0.37 9.06
C ASP A 20 -0.14 0.43 7.82
N LEU A 21 -1.34 1.00 7.86
CA LEU A 21 -1.93 1.71 6.73
C LEU A 21 -1.10 2.91 6.27
N ASP A 22 -0.53 3.67 7.20
CA ASP A 22 0.28 4.84 6.85
C ASP A 22 1.60 4.39 6.20
N GLY A 23 2.20 3.30 6.72
CA GLY A 23 3.35 2.64 6.10
C GLY A 23 3.05 2.04 4.72
N MET A 24 1.84 1.50 4.51
CA MET A 24 1.41 0.93 3.24
C MET A 24 1.20 1.99 2.16
N VAL A 25 0.71 3.19 2.51
CA VAL A 25 0.44 4.26 1.54
C VAL A 25 1.72 5.02 1.15
N LYS A 26 2.70 5.11 2.04
CA LYS A 26 3.94 5.89 1.86
C LYS A 26 4.72 5.64 0.55
N PRO A 27 4.86 4.40 0.03
CA PRO A 27 5.63 4.15 -1.19
C PRO A 27 4.96 4.66 -2.48
N PHE A 28 3.67 4.99 -2.43
CA PHE A 28 2.91 5.43 -3.59
C PHE A 28 2.99 6.94 -3.78
N THR A 29 2.95 7.39 -5.04
CA THR A 29 2.81 8.82 -5.34
C THR A 29 1.42 9.34 -4.92
N PRO A 30 1.25 10.64 -4.68
CA PRO A 30 -0.05 11.21 -4.27
C PRO A 30 -1.19 10.96 -5.27
N ASP A 31 -0.88 10.74 -6.53
CA ASP A 31 -1.79 10.46 -7.65
C ASP A 31 -1.86 8.98 -8.03
N ALA A 32 -1.31 8.09 -7.19
CA ALA A 32 -1.30 6.66 -7.47
C ALA A 32 -2.72 6.10 -7.60
N VAL A 33 -2.87 5.17 -8.54
CA VAL A 33 -4.08 4.39 -8.74
C VAL A 33 -3.81 2.97 -8.24
N ILE A 34 -4.57 2.54 -7.24
CA ILE A 34 -4.49 1.18 -6.70
C ILE A 34 -5.74 0.43 -7.17
N VAL A 35 -5.54 -0.77 -7.73
CA VAL A 35 -6.62 -1.71 -8.04
C VAL A 35 -6.46 -2.92 -7.14
N ASP A 36 -7.39 -3.10 -6.22
CA ASP A 36 -7.43 -4.24 -5.31
C ASP A 36 -8.80 -4.91 -5.40
N ASN A 37 -8.82 -6.24 -5.57
CA ASN A 37 -10.03 -7.05 -5.70
C ASN A 37 -11.06 -6.48 -6.70
N GLY A 38 -10.59 -5.92 -7.82
CA GLY A 38 -11.43 -5.30 -8.86
C GLY A 38 -11.97 -3.90 -8.50
N LYS A 39 -11.62 -3.36 -7.33
CA LYS A 39 -11.99 -2.01 -6.90
C LYS A 39 -10.84 -1.05 -7.12
N ARG A 40 -11.16 0.14 -7.63
CA ARG A 40 -10.18 1.19 -7.95
C ARG A 40 -10.17 2.25 -6.85
N PHE A 41 -8.97 2.63 -6.42
CA PHE A 41 -8.70 3.66 -5.41
C PHE A 41 -7.73 4.68 -6.01
N GLU A 42 -8.08 5.96 -5.97
CA GLU A 42 -7.30 7.06 -6.53
C GLU A 42 -6.75 7.96 -5.43
N GLY A 43 -5.43 8.13 -5.43
CA GLY A 43 -4.69 8.92 -4.46
C GLY A 43 -4.71 8.38 -3.03
N HIS A 44 -3.90 8.98 -2.16
CA HIS A 44 -3.70 8.50 -0.78
C HIS A 44 -4.98 8.47 0.06
N ALA A 45 -5.94 9.37 -0.21
CA ALA A 45 -7.17 9.51 0.59
C ALA A 45 -8.18 8.37 0.39
N SER A 46 -8.14 7.68 -0.75
CA SER A 46 -9.08 6.60 -1.06
C SER A 46 -8.61 5.23 -0.61
N ALA A 47 -7.31 5.06 -0.32
CA ALA A 47 -6.72 3.81 0.16
C ALA A 47 -6.94 3.55 1.67
N ARG A 48 -7.68 4.41 2.38
CA ARG A 48 -7.92 4.27 3.81
C ARG A 48 -9.19 3.42 4.06
N PRO A 49 -9.12 2.30 4.78
CA PRO A 49 -10.31 1.50 5.10
C PRO A 49 -11.23 2.31 6.01
N VAL A 50 -12.54 2.18 5.80
CA VAL A 50 -13.55 2.63 6.76
C VAL A 50 -13.34 1.83 8.05
N ARG A 51 -13.04 2.52 9.16
CA ARG A 51 -13.08 1.89 10.49
C ARG A 51 -14.53 1.52 10.78
N ALA A 52 -14.78 0.23 11.02
CA ALA A 52 -15.97 -0.23 11.74
C ALA A 52 -15.81 0.06 13.23
#